data_AF-A4JTX1-F1
#
_entry.id   AF-A4JTX1-F1
#
_cell.length_a   1.000
_cell.length_b   1.000
_cell.length_c   1.000
_cell.angle_alpha   90.00
_cell.angle_beta   90.00
_cell.angle_gamma   90.00
#
_symmetry.space_group_name_H-M   'P 1'
#
loop_
_entity.id
_entity.type
_entity.pdbx_description
1 polymer ?
#
loop_
_entity_poly.entity_id
_entity_poly.type
_entity_poly.pdbx_seq_one_letter_code
_entity_poly.pdbx_strand_id
1 'polypeptide(L)'
;MQHTIQYFSGHPGLLFVHLLEIGVAYDIDEHRYRFAVWAAGRAYARGGKDGAGCTVSMAKRLIVKSGLGAVRSVRDLPERPTEIDRWVFTMIARVRLASRGQTYKIRSSGAHESKKLRLSYGRAQKLVNMYLKAMLVCGGQERDSRIRFLHPPIDGVLLDTLAGVELGDRAEAFRELFSNAQRTAQRWTKFQRRDYVAYLDAIKVLQGDEPLWAVEEHWAPGSDD
;
A
#
# COMPACT_ATOMS: atom_id res chain seq x y z
N MET A 1 5.44 -43.14 11.62
CA MET A 1 6.57 -43.67 10.82
C MET A 1 7.84 -43.09 11.39
N GLN A 2 8.72 -43.93 11.92
CA GLN A 2 10.06 -43.54 12.38
C GLN A 2 10.93 -43.25 11.15
N HIS A 3 11.65 -42.12 11.15
CA HIS A 3 12.59 -41.80 10.09
C HIS A 3 14.02 -41.97 10.59
N THR A 4 14.73 -42.89 9.95
CA THR A 4 16.14 -43.21 10.16
C THR A 4 17.01 -42.07 9.62
N ILE A 5 17.93 -41.56 10.45
CA ILE A 5 19.02 -40.67 10.03
C ILE A 5 20.17 -41.54 9.54
N GLN A 6 20.51 -41.48 8.25
CA GLN A 6 21.77 -42.02 7.74
C GLN A 6 22.88 -40.98 7.90
N TYR A 7 23.89 -41.29 8.71
CA TYR A 7 25.14 -40.54 8.77
C TYR A 7 26.09 -41.05 7.67
N PHE A 8 26.44 -40.18 6.73
CA PHE A 8 27.60 -40.40 5.87
C PHE A 8 28.84 -39.81 6.53
N SER A 9 29.77 -40.67 6.91
CA SER A 9 31.08 -40.32 7.45
C SER A 9 32.05 -39.95 6.34
N GLY A 10 32.62 -38.74 6.40
CA GLY A 10 33.90 -38.45 5.77
C GLY A 10 34.00 -37.08 5.10
N HIS A 11 34.38 -36.05 5.87
CA HIS A 11 35.40 -35.01 5.57
C HIS A 11 35.12 -33.75 6.43
N PRO A 12 36.09 -33.24 7.21
CA PRO A 12 35.91 -32.06 8.03
C PRO A 12 36.26 -30.80 7.23
N GLY A 13 35.25 -30.05 6.80
CA GLY A 13 35.49 -28.74 6.17
C GLY A 13 34.28 -28.23 5.39
N LEU A 14 33.82 -27.04 5.76
CA LEU A 14 32.63 -26.32 5.29
C LEU A 14 31.28 -26.83 5.82
N LEU A 15 30.92 -26.29 6.98
CA LEU A 15 29.51 -26.09 7.37
C LEU A 15 28.88 -25.08 6.40
N PHE A 16 28.37 -25.57 5.27
CA PHE A 16 27.35 -24.86 4.52
C PHE A 16 26.05 -24.95 5.32
N VAL A 17 25.75 -23.89 6.07
CA VAL A 17 24.44 -23.73 6.71
C VAL A 17 23.44 -23.37 5.61
N HIS A 18 22.91 -24.38 4.92
CA HIS A 18 21.68 -24.23 4.16
C HIS A 18 20.55 -24.06 5.19
N LEU A 19 20.23 -22.80 5.50
CA LEU A 19 18.96 -22.44 6.12
C LEU A 19 17.86 -22.90 5.16
N LEU A 20 17.28 -24.06 5.46
CA LEU A 20 15.99 -24.50 4.91
C LEU A 20 14.96 -23.42 5.29
N GLU A 21 14.59 -22.58 4.34
CA GLU A 21 13.31 -21.87 4.42
C GLU A 21 12.24 -22.96 4.50
N ILE A 22 11.69 -23.17 5.71
CA ILE A 22 10.47 -23.96 5.89
C ILE A 22 9.42 -23.28 5.02
N GLY A 23 9.08 -23.90 3.89
CA GLY A 23 8.08 -23.39 2.97
C GLY A 23 6.77 -23.24 3.74
N VAL A 24 6.30 -21.99 3.88
CA VAL A 24 4.95 -21.73 4.39
C VAL A 24 3.99 -22.51 3.48
N ALA A 25 3.20 -23.41 4.07
CA ALA A 25 2.21 -24.18 3.33
C ALA A 25 1.32 -23.19 2.56
N TYR A 26 1.15 -23.44 1.26
CA TYR A 26 0.37 -22.55 0.42
C TYR A 26 -1.12 -22.83 0.64
N ASP A 27 -1.80 -21.88 1.28
CA ASP A 27 -3.23 -21.90 1.54
C ASP A 27 -3.90 -20.60 1.04
N ILE A 28 -5.18 -20.41 1.38
CA ILE A 28 -5.93 -19.23 0.97
C ILE A 28 -5.39 -17.93 1.60
N ASP A 29 -4.83 -17.98 2.80
CA ASP A 29 -4.32 -16.80 3.50
C ASP A 29 -2.97 -16.36 2.93
N GLU A 30 -2.12 -17.33 2.58
CA GLU A 30 -0.88 -17.06 1.84
C GLU A 30 -1.17 -16.60 0.41
N HIS A 31 -2.18 -17.15 -0.27
CA HIS A 31 -2.61 -16.67 -1.59
C HIS A 31 -3.05 -15.20 -1.53
N ARG A 32 -3.95 -14.85 -0.60
CA ARG A 32 -4.43 -13.47 -0.39
C ARG A 32 -3.27 -12.51 -0.13
N TYR A 33 -2.32 -12.90 0.71
CA TYR A 33 -1.14 -12.09 0.98
C TYR A 33 -0.27 -11.86 -0.25
N ARG A 34 0.04 -12.92 -1.01
CA ARG A 34 0.82 -12.79 -2.24
C ARG A 34 0.13 -11.87 -3.24
N PHE A 35 -1.19 -12.02 -3.39
CA PHE A 35 -2.01 -11.16 -4.24
C PHE A 35 -1.98 -9.70 -3.75
N ALA A 36 -2.19 -9.46 -2.45
CA ALA A 36 -2.17 -8.11 -1.87
C ALA A 36 -0.80 -7.42 -2.02
N VAL A 37 0.30 -8.16 -1.80
CA VAL A 37 1.67 -7.66 -2.04
C VAL A 37 1.88 -7.32 -3.50
N TRP A 38 1.44 -8.18 -4.42
CA TRP A 38 1.55 -7.94 -5.85
C TRP A 38 0.73 -6.73 -6.30
N ALA A 39 -0.55 -6.66 -5.93
CA ALA A 39 -1.46 -5.57 -6.28
C ALA A 39 -0.95 -4.22 -5.74
N ALA A 40 -0.58 -4.17 -4.46
CA ALA A 40 -0.01 -2.98 -3.85
C ALA A 40 1.31 -2.58 -4.51
N GLY A 41 2.17 -3.55 -4.80
CA GLY A 41 3.42 -3.33 -5.50
C GLY A 41 3.23 -2.75 -6.89
N ARG A 42 2.23 -3.22 -7.65
CA ARG A 42 1.90 -2.70 -8.99
C ARG A 42 1.32 -1.28 -8.93
N ALA A 43 0.39 -1.02 -8.02
CA ALA A 43 -0.21 0.31 -7.87
C ALA A 43 0.82 1.37 -7.45
N TYR A 44 1.77 1.00 -6.60
CA TYR A 44 2.88 1.85 -6.20
C TYR A 44 3.93 2.04 -7.31
N ALA A 45 4.19 1.00 -8.10
CA ALA A 45 5.20 0.97 -9.16
C ALA A 45 4.70 1.64 -10.46
N ARG A 46 4.60 2.98 -10.48
CA ARG A 46 4.54 3.70 -11.77
C ARG A 46 5.90 3.68 -12.47
N GLY A 47 5.91 3.45 -13.78
CA GLY A 47 7.10 3.56 -14.62
C GLY A 47 7.62 5.01 -14.75
N GLY A 48 8.75 5.18 -15.45
CA GLY A 48 9.38 6.47 -15.69
C GLY A 48 10.43 6.89 -14.65
N LYS A 49 11.09 8.03 -14.89
CA LYS A 49 12.20 8.55 -14.06
C LYS A 49 11.80 8.73 -12.58
N ASP A 50 10.56 9.16 -12.33
CA ASP A 50 10.02 9.42 -10.99
C ASP A 50 9.63 8.14 -10.22
N GLY A 51 9.61 6.99 -10.89
CA GLY A 51 9.29 5.68 -10.32
C GLY A 51 10.47 4.73 -10.22
N ALA A 52 11.68 5.19 -10.57
CA ALA A 52 12.87 4.39 -10.45
C ALA A 52 13.04 3.91 -8.99
N GLY A 53 13.27 2.60 -8.83
CA GLY A 53 13.35 1.94 -7.52
C GLY A 53 12.02 1.56 -6.87
N CYS A 54 10.89 2.04 -7.41
CA CYS A 54 9.55 1.64 -6.98
C CYS A 54 9.13 0.37 -7.72
N THR A 55 9.69 -0.79 -7.33
CA THR A 55 9.37 -2.10 -7.94
C THR A 55 8.50 -2.93 -7.02
N VAL A 56 7.87 -4.00 -7.55
CA VAL A 56 7.13 -4.97 -6.74
C VAL A 56 8.03 -5.63 -5.68
N SER A 57 9.27 -5.97 -6.03
CA SER A 57 10.23 -6.54 -5.06
C SER A 57 10.59 -5.55 -3.96
N MET A 58 10.72 -4.26 -4.29
CA MET A 58 10.92 -3.21 -3.29
C MET A 58 9.67 -3.05 -2.41
N ALA A 59 8.48 -3.03 -3.02
CA ALA A 59 7.21 -2.97 -2.29
C ALA A 59 7.07 -4.12 -1.28
N LYS A 60 7.32 -5.38 -1.69
CA LYS A 60 7.35 -6.54 -0.78
C LYS A 60 8.28 -6.30 0.40
N ARG A 61 9.49 -5.80 0.14
CA ARG A 61 10.47 -5.49 1.19
C ARG A 61 9.97 -4.43 2.17
N LEU A 62 9.32 -3.37 1.67
CA LEU A 62 8.77 -2.30 2.49
C LEU A 62 7.55 -2.78 3.31
N ILE A 63 6.67 -3.58 2.71
CA ILE A 63 5.52 -4.20 3.39
C ILE A 63 6.00 -5.04 4.57
N VAL A 64 7.02 -5.88 4.38
CA VAL A 64 7.60 -6.70 5.46
C VAL A 64 8.29 -5.83 6.51
N LYS A 65 9.21 -4.94 6.11
CA LYS A 65 10.00 -4.13 7.06
C LYS A 65 9.17 -3.13 7.88
N SER A 66 8.04 -2.68 7.36
CA SER A 66 7.16 -1.76 8.07
C SER A 66 6.21 -2.45 9.06
N GLY A 67 6.14 -3.79 9.03
CA GLY A 67 5.15 -4.58 9.77
C GLY A 67 3.77 -4.60 9.11
N LEU A 68 3.55 -3.89 7.99
CA LEU A 68 2.29 -3.92 7.26
C LEU A 68 1.92 -5.35 6.81
N GLY A 69 2.93 -6.15 6.43
CA GLY A 69 2.73 -7.53 6.00
C GLY A 69 2.26 -8.50 7.09
N ALA A 70 2.19 -8.06 8.34
CA ALA A 70 1.62 -8.84 9.45
C ALA A 70 0.08 -8.72 9.51
N VAL A 71 -0.51 -7.73 8.84
CA VAL A 71 -1.96 -7.53 8.81
C VAL A 71 -2.57 -8.50 7.81
N ARG A 72 -3.19 -9.58 8.29
CA ARG A 72 -3.80 -10.63 7.46
C ARG A 72 -5.30 -10.72 7.62
N SER A 73 -5.83 -10.19 8.71
CA SER A 73 -7.25 -10.19 9.01
C SER A 73 -7.68 -8.93 9.76
N VAL A 74 -8.98 -8.74 9.89
CA VAL A 74 -9.57 -7.69 10.74
C VAL A 74 -9.11 -7.77 12.19
N ARG A 75 -8.69 -8.94 12.67
CA ARG A 75 -8.16 -9.13 14.04
C ARG A 75 -6.81 -8.45 14.25
N ASP A 76 -6.09 -8.15 13.16
CA ASP A 76 -4.80 -7.45 13.20
C ASP A 76 -4.96 -5.92 13.15
N LEU A 77 -6.19 -5.43 13.02
CA LEU A 77 -6.53 -4.01 13.12
C LEU A 77 -6.77 -3.61 14.58
N PRO A 78 -6.64 -2.32 14.92
CA PRO A 78 -7.15 -1.79 16.18
C PRO A 78 -8.58 -2.25 16.47
N GLU A 79 -8.86 -2.57 17.74
CA GLU A 79 -10.18 -3.03 18.16
C GLU A 79 -11.26 -1.96 17.98
N ARG A 80 -10.91 -0.71 18.27
CA ARG A 80 -11.83 0.43 18.19
C ARG A 80 -11.83 1.01 16.77
N PRO A 81 -12.98 1.06 16.08
CA PRO A 81 -13.04 1.62 14.72
C PRO A 81 -12.55 3.08 14.64
N THR A 82 -12.72 3.86 15.72
CA THR A 82 -12.23 5.25 15.83
C THR A 82 -10.70 5.37 15.83
N GLU A 83 -9.96 4.28 16.02
CA GLU A 83 -8.49 4.27 16.01
C GLU A 83 -7.90 3.92 14.64
N ILE A 84 -8.71 3.40 13.71
CA ILE A 84 -8.26 2.92 12.40
C ILE A 84 -7.56 4.04 11.61
N ASP A 85 -8.13 5.25 11.58
CA ASP A 85 -7.57 6.41 10.88
C ASP A 85 -6.15 6.75 11.35
N ARG A 86 -5.96 6.87 12.68
CA ARG A 86 -4.64 7.09 13.29
C ARG A 86 -3.66 5.94 13.00
N TRP A 87 -4.17 4.72 13.01
CA TRP A 87 -3.36 3.53 12.74
C TRP A 87 -2.89 3.46 11.28
N VAL A 88 -3.75 3.79 10.31
CA VAL A 88 -3.37 3.87 8.89
C VAL A 88 -2.27 4.92 8.70
N PHE A 89 -2.38 6.09 9.32
CA PHE A 89 -1.30 7.10 9.30
C PHE A 89 0.03 6.57 9.85
N THR A 90 -0.04 5.75 10.91
CA THR A 90 1.14 5.09 11.50
C THR A 90 1.76 4.10 10.51
N MET A 91 0.96 3.28 9.81
CA MET A 91 1.45 2.37 8.78
C MET A 91 2.14 3.12 7.63
N ILE A 92 1.56 4.23 7.17
CA ILE A 92 2.18 5.09 6.14
C ILE A 92 3.53 5.62 6.62
N ALA A 93 3.61 6.09 7.87
CA ALA A 93 4.86 6.56 8.45
C ALA A 93 5.92 5.44 8.54
N ARG A 94 5.53 4.22 8.95
CA ARG A 94 6.42 3.05 9.02
C ARG A 94 6.95 2.64 7.65
N VAL A 95 6.11 2.63 6.61
CA VAL A 95 6.54 2.37 5.22
C VAL A 95 7.57 3.40 4.75
N ARG A 96 7.35 4.69 5.02
CA ARG A 96 8.31 5.74 4.68
C ARG A 96 9.63 5.59 5.45
N LEU A 97 9.57 5.23 6.73
CA LEU A 97 10.76 4.97 7.54
C LEU A 97 11.55 3.79 6.98
N ALA A 98 10.87 2.67 6.67
CA ALA A 98 11.47 1.49 6.06
C ALA A 98 12.19 1.80 4.73
N SER A 99 11.71 2.80 3.99
CA SER A 99 12.33 3.23 2.73
C SER A 99 13.68 3.91 2.91
N ARG A 100 13.94 4.62 4.02
CA ARG A 100 15.13 5.49 4.20
C ARG A 100 16.46 4.73 4.09
N GLY A 101 16.47 3.45 4.44
CA GLY A 101 17.63 2.57 4.34
C GLY A 101 17.64 1.68 3.10
N GLN A 102 16.76 1.90 2.13
CA GLN A 102 16.75 1.14 0.88
C GLN A 102 17.48 1.90 -0.22
N THR A 103 18.14 1.16 -1.10
CA THR A 103 18.75 1.67 -2.32
C THR A 103 18.22 0.91 -3.53
N TYR A 104 18.34 1.54 -4.69
CA TYR A 104 18.03 0.91 -5.96
C TYR A 104 19.08 1.32 -6.99
N LYS A 105 19.34 0.43 -7.94
CA LYS A 105 20.28 0.68 -9.02
C LYS A 105 19.57 1.40 -10.17
N ILE A 106 20.19 2.43 -10.70
CA ILE A 106 19.80 3.05 -11.97
C ILE A 106 20.90 2.76 -12.97
N ARG A 107 20.50 2.46 -14.21
CA ARG A 107 21.44 2.40 -15.34
C ARG A 107 21.54 3.81 -15.92
N SER A 108 22.69 4.46 -15.73
CA SER A 108 23.01 5.73 -16.38
C SER A 108 24.32 5.55 -17.13
N SER A 109 24.29 5.77 -18.45
CA SER A 109 25.52 5.94 -19.25
C SER A 109 26.56 4.81 -19.11
N GLY A 110 26.12 3.55 -19.00
CA GLY A 110 27.02 2.39 -18.86
C GLY A 110 27.53 2.10 -17.45
N ALA A 111 27.26 2.96 -16.46
CA ALA A 111 27.59 2.75 -15.06
C ALA A 111 26.34 2.41 -14.20
N HIS A 112 26.55 1.58 -13.18
CA HIS A 112 25.53 1.30 -12.16
C HIS A 112 25.67 2.27 -10.99
N GLU A 113 24.78 3.25 -10.91
CA GLU A 113 24.69 4.13 -9.75
C GLU A 113 23.65 3.58 -8.75
N SER A 114 24.00 3.54 -7.47
CA SER A 114 23.06 3.20 -6.39
C SER A 114 22.45 4.46 -5.80
N LYS A 115 21.13 4.64 -5.94
CA LYS A 115 20.40 5.78 -5.36
C LYS A 115 19.62 5.35 -4.13
N LYS A 116 19.50 6.26 -3.14
CA LYS A 116 18.66 6.05 -1.96
C LYS A 116 17.18 6.16 -2.33
N LEU A 117 16.36 5.25 -1.83
CA LEU A 117 14.91 5.30 -2.00
C LEU A 117 14.29 6.25 -0.97
N ARG A 118 13.64 7.31 -1.44
CA ARG A 118 12.86 8.21 -0.59
C ARG A 118 11.42 8.20 -1.05
N LEU A 119 10.53 7.69 -0.20
CA LEU A 119 9.10 7.71 -0.49
C LEU A 119 8.44 9.01 -0.04
N SER A 120 7.75 9.64 -1.00
CA SER A 120 6.73 10.64 -0.72
C SER A 120 5.60 10.02 0.10
N TYR A 121 4.77 10.88 0.69
CA TYR A 121 3.59 10.45 1.41
C TYR A 121 2.62 9.73 0.46
N GLY A 122 2.41 10.28 -0.73
CA GLY A 122 1.48 9.71 -1.70
C GLY A 122 1.87 8.33 -2.21
N ARG A 123 3.17 8.05 -2.40
CA ARG A 123 3.64 6.70 -2.74
C ARG A 123 3.43 5.72 -1.59
N ALA A 124 3.68 6.16 -0.35
CA ALA A 124 3.52 5.31 0.82
C ALA A 124 2.05 5.01 1.12
N GLN A 125 1.14 6.00 1.05
CA GLN A 125 -0.30 5.76 1.24
C GLN A 125 -0.87 4.84 0.16
N LYS A 126 -0.44 4.98 -1.11
CA LYS A 126 -0.93 4.10 -2.17
C LYS A 126 -0.53 2.66 -1.90
N LEU A 127 0.70 2.43 -1.45
CA LEU A 127 1.18 1.11 -1.07
C LEU A 127 0.40 0.52 0.11
N VAL A 128 0.21 1.30 1.19
CA VAL A 128 -0.52 0.87 2.39
C VAL A 128 -1.99 0.57 2.06
N ASN A 129 -2.70 1.53 1.48
CA ASN A 129 -4.13 1.44 1.28
C ASN A 129 -4.49 0.38 0.23
N MET A 130 -3.66 0.21 -0.81
CA MET A 130 -3.86 -0.88 -1.78
C MET A 130 -3.62 -2.25 -1.16
N TYR A 131 -2.60 -2.39 -0.30
CA TYR A 131 -2.37 -3.66 0.41
C TYR A 131 -3.56 -4.01 1.32
N LEU A 132 -4.01 -3.05 2.14
CA LEU A 132 -5.13 -3.27 3.06
C LEU A 132 -6.44 -3.56 2.31
N LYS A 133 -6.70 -2.84 1.21
CA LYS A 133 -7.86 -3.11 0.36
C LYS A 133 -7.82 -4.52 -0.22
N ALA A 134 -6.72 -4.90 -0.85
CA ALA A 134 -6.59 -6.22 -1.46
C ALA A 134 -6.64 -7.36 -0.43
N MET A 135 -6.05 -7.15 0.75
CA MET A 135 -5.99 -8.16 1.81
C MET A 135 -7.30 -8.31 2.59
N LEU A 136 -7.99 -7.20 2.88
CA LEU A 136 -9.13 -7.18 3.81
C LEU A 136 -10.47 -6.95 3.10
N VAL A 137 -10.59 -5.89 2.30
CA VAL A 137 -11.85 -5.58 1.59
C VAL A 137 -12.10 -6.64 0.51
N CYS A 138 -11.19 -6.80 -0.44
CA CYS A 138 -11.30 -7.81 -1.49
C CYS A 138 -10.98 -9.23 -1.00
N GLY A 139 -10.54 -9.38 0.26
CA GLY A 139 -10.28 -10.66 0.92
C GLY A 139 -11.52 -11.31 1.53
N GLY A 140 -12.70 -10.69 1.42
CA GLY A 140 -13.97 -11.20 1.96
C GLY A 140 -14.26 -10.79 3.40
N GLN A 141 -13.64 -9.69 3.88
CA GLN A 141 -13.85 -9.17 5.25
C GLN A 141 -14.57 -7.81 5.24
N GLU A 142 -15.14 -7.40 4.11
CA GLU A 142 -15.73 -6.08 3.85
C GLU A 142 -16.89 -5.70 4.79
N ARG A 143 -17.54 -6.70 5.42
CA ARG A 143 -18.68 -6.49 6.33
C ARG A 143 -18.30 -6.12 7.76
N ASP A 144 -17.03 -6.23 8.13
CA ASP A 144 -16.58 -5.84 9.49
C ASP A 144 -16.61 -4.31 9.65
N SER A 145 -17.16 -3.82 10.76
CA SER A 145 -17.37 -2.39 11.00
C SER A 145 -16.08 -1.58 11.02
N ARG A 146 -14.91 -2.19 11.26
CA ARG A 146 -13.60 -1.51 11.21
C ARG A 146 -13.16 -1.23 9.77
N ILE A 147 -13.57 -2.05 8.81
CA ILE A 147 -13.14 -1.96 7.42
C ILE A 147 -13.63 -0.68 6.75
N ARG A 148 -14.78 -0.16 7.16
CA ARG A 148 -15.33 1.09 6.64
C ARG A 148 -14.42 2.30 6.84
N PHE A 149 -13.52 2.25 7.82
CA PHE A 149 -12.59 3.33 8.13
C PHE A 149 -11.24 3.21 7.40
N LEU A 150 -11.03 2.15 6.61
CA LEU A 150 -9.83 2.03 5.80
C LEU A 150 -9.82 3.10 4.72
N HIS A 151 -8.70 3.82 4.62
CA HIS A 151 -8.56 4.89 3.66
C HIS A 151 -8.52 4.32 2.23
N PRO A 152 -9.13 5.00 1.24
CA PRO A 152 -8.96 4.63 -0.15
C PRO A 152 -7.51 4.91 -0.61
N PRO A 153 -7.00 4.14 -1.57
CA PRO A 153 -5.73 4.42 -2.21
C PRO A 153 -5.85 5.62 -3.16
N ILE A 154 -5.52 6.83 -2.69
CA ILE A 154 -5.68 8.07 -3.48
C ILE A 154 -4.64 8.13 -4.61
N ASP A 155 -5.06 8.21 -5.88
CA ASP A 155 -4.18 8.41 -7.03
C ASP A 155 -4.75 9.41 -8.04
N GLY A 156 -4.02 9.62 -9.15
CA GLY A 156 -4.43 10.56 -10.18
C GLY A 156 -5.78 10.20 -10.80
N VAL A 157 -6.02 8.92 -11.10
CA VAL A 157 -7.28 8.50 -11.74
C VAL A 157 -8.46 8.82 -10.84
N LEU A 158 -8.39 8.45 -9.55
CA LEU A 158 -9.45 8.77 -8.60
C LEU A 158 -9.63 10.29 -8.42
N LEU A 159 -8.54 11.06 -8.37
CA LEU A 159 -8.63 12.51 -8.22
C LEU A 159 -9.22 13.19 -9.46
N ASP A 160 -8.88 12.73 -10.65
CA ASP A 160 -9.37 13.26 -11.91
C ASP A 160 -10.87 12.98 -12.05
N THR A 161 -11.32 11.77 -11.72
CA THR A 161 -12.75 11.42 -11.72
C THR A 161 -13.55 12.19 -10.66
N LEU A 162 -12.98 12.35 -9.46
CA LEU A 162 -13.61 13.12 -8.38
C LEU A 162 -13.69 14.63 -8.67
N ALA A 163 -12.87 15.16 -9.57
CA ALA A 163 -12.96 16.56 -9.98
C ALA A 163 -14.20 16.84 -10.84
N GLY A 164 -14.73 15.83 -11.54
CA GLY A 164 -15.83 15.95 -12.50
C GLY A 164 -17.15 15.32 -12.06
N VAL A 165 -17.24 14.77 -10.85
CA VAL A 165 -18.47 14.11 -10.39
C VAL A 165 -19.55 15.13 -10.05
N GLU A 166 -20.75 14.90 -10.58
CA GLU A 166 -21.96 15.60 -10.15
C GLU A 166 -22.39 15.05 -8.81
N LEU A 167 -22.32 15.89 -7.78
CA LEU A 167 -22.65 15.53 -6.42
C LEU A 167 -23.95 16.26 -6.09
N GLY A 168 -24.88 15.58 -5.41
CA GLY A 168 -26.10 16.20 -4.90
C GLY A 168 -25.81 17.11 -3.71
N ASP A 169 -26.58 17.00 -2.63
CA ASP A 169 -26.56 17.97 -1.50
C ASP A 169 -25.21 18.10 -0.77
N ARG A 170 -24.29 17.14 -0.92
CA ARG A 170 -22.93 17.17 -0.32
C ARG A 170 -21.89 17.88 -1.18
N ALA A 171 -22.28 18.37 -2.35
CA ALA A 171 -21.35 18.86 -3.35
C ALA A 171 -20.58 20.10 -2.93
N GLU A 172 -21.21 21.05 -2.23
CA GLU A 172 -20.60 22.35 -1.94
C GLU A 172 -19.41 22.21 -1.00
N ALA A 173 -19.61 21.60 0.17
CA ALA A 173 -18.56 21.38 1.16
C ALA A 173 -17.43 20.49 0.61
N PHE A 174 -17.78 19.46 -0.18
CA PHE A 174 -16.78 18.65 -0.87
C PHE A 174 -15.96 19.49 -1.87
N ARG A 175 -16.62 20.23 -2.77
CA ARG A 175 -15.96 21.02 -3.82
C ARG A 175 -15.03 22.07 -3.23
N GLU A 176 -15.40 22.69 -2.12
CA GLU A 176 -14.55 23.64 -1.41
C GLU A 176 -13.26 22.96 -0.92
N LEU A 177 -13.39 21.89 -0.13
CA LEU A 177 -12.24 21.15 0.41
C LEU A 177 -11.36 20.55 -0.69
N PHE A 178 -11.98 19.96 -1.71
CA PHE A 178 -11.29 19.33 -2.82
C PHE A 178 -10.53 20.35 -3.67
N SER A 179 -11.14 21.48 -4.00
CA SER A 179 -10.47 22.58 -4.72
C SER A 179 -9.29 23.14 -3.92
N ASN A 180 -9.43 23.27 -2.61
CA ASN A 180 -8.34 23.68 -1.73
C ASN A 180 -7.18 22.65 -1.75
N ALA A 181 -7.50 21.35 -1.66
CA ALA A 181 -6.50 20.29 -1.77
C ALA A 181 -5.77 20.34 -3.13
N GLN A 182 -6.50 20.51 -4.23
CA GLN A 182 -5.95 20.65 -5.58
C GLN A 182 -4.97 21.82 -5.71
N ARG A 183 -5.25 22.97 -5.09
CA ARG A 183 -4.31 24.11 -5.09
C ARG A 183 -2.98 23.79 -4.40
N THR A 184 -2.98 22.90 -3.40
CA THR A 184 -1.77 22.55 -2.65
C THR A 184 -0.91 21.51 -3.36
N ALA A 185 -1.53 20.50 -3.98
CA ALA A 185 -0.82 19.47 -4.72
C ALA A 185 -1.70 18.77 -5.76
N GLN A 186 -1.27 18.81 -7.01
CA GLN A 186 -1.94 18.15 -8.14
C GLN A 186 -1.47 16.70 -8.35
N ARG A 187 -0.21 16.40 -8.01
CA ARG A 187 0.39 15.09 -8.27
C ARG A 187 0.50 14.26 -7.00
N TRP A 188 -0.35 13.23 -6.89
CA TRP A 188 -0.36 12.32 -5.73
C TRP A 188 1.03 11.76 -5.41
N THR A 189 1.85 11.42 -6.41
CA THR A 189 3.21 10.88 -6.19
C THR A 189 4.15 11.83 -5.45
N LYS A 190 3.81 13.11 -5.30
CA LYS A 190 4.59 14.12 -4.60
C LYS A 190 3.99 14.57 -3.26
N PHE A 191 2.81 14.05 -2.89
CA PHE A 191 2.13 14.44 -1.67
C PHE A 191 3.05 14.35 -0.45
N GLN A 192 2.96 15.36 0.39
CA GLN A 192 3.31 15.34 1.81
C GLN A 192 2.08 14.94 2.63
N ARG A 193 2.26 14.81 3.95
CA ARG A 193 1.16 14.44 4.86
C ARG A 193 -0.01 15.42 4.74
N ARG A 194 0.27 16.73 4.73
CA ARG A 194 -0.78 17.76 4.67
C ARG A 194 -1.64 17.64 3.40
N ASP A 195 -1.00 17.36 2.27
CA ASP A 195 -1.69 17.28 0.98
C ASP A 195 -2.61 16.05 0.99
N TYR A 196 -2.10 14.91 1.46
CA TYR A 196 -2.91 13.69 1.62
C TYR A 196 -4.10 13.88 2.58
N VAL A 197 -3.87 14.54 3.73
CA VAL A 197 -4.94 14.81 4.70
C VAL A 197 -6.02 15.70 4.07
N ALA A 198 -5.66 16.75 3.33
CA ALA A 198 -6.62 17.63 2.67
C ALA A 198 -7.55 16.86 1.70
N TYR A 199 -7.00 15.96 0.89
CA TYR A 199 -7.81 15.09 0.02
C TYR A 199 -8.65 14.08 0.81
N LEU A 200 -8.09 13.49 1.87
CA LEU A 200 -8.82 12.54 2.71
C LEU A 200 -10.02 13.21 3.41
N ASP A 201 -9.86 14.44 3.88
CA ASP A 201 -10.93 15.19 4.53
C ASP A 201 -12.05 15.52 3.55
N ALA A 202 -11.71 15.91 2.30
CA ALA A 202 -12.71 16.05 1.24
C ALA A 202 -13.46 14.72 0.99
N ILE A 203 -12.73 13.60 0.87
CA ILE A 203 -13.34 12.27 0.68
C ILE A 203 -14.25 11.89 1.85
N LYS A 204 -13.87 12.19 3.10
CA LYS A 204 -14.71 11.93 4.28
C LYS A 204 -16.04 12.70 4.20
N VAL A 205 -16.00 13.96 3.76
CA VAL A 205 -17.21 14.76 3.55
C VAL A 205 -18.08 14.16 2.44
N LEU A 206 -17.47 13.73 1.34
CA LEU A 206 -18.17 13.09 0.24
C LEU A 206 -18.87 11.79 0.68
N GLN A 207 -18.16 10.92 1.39
CA GLN A 207 -18.69 9.62 1.82
C GLN A 207 -19.75 9.76 2.93
N GLY A 208 -19.59 10.74 3.84
CA GLY A 208 -20.44 10.84 5.03
C GLY A 208 -20.38 9.56 5.85
N ASP A 209 -21.51 8.86 5.97
CA ASP A 209 -21.58 7.58 6.66
C ASP A 209 -21.10 6.40 5.79
N GLU A 210 -20.97 6.55 4.47
CA GLU A 210 -20.51 5.44 3.63
C GLU A 210 -19.07 5.01 3.94
N PRO A 211 -18.70 3.73 3.73
CA PRO A 211 -17.31 3.28 3.87
C PRO A 211 -16.33 4.15 3.07
N LEU A 212 -15.19 4.53 3.65
CA LEU A 212 -14.23 5.42 2.98
C LEU A 212 -13.65 4.81 1.71
N TRP A 213 -13.50 3.49 1.65
CA TRP A 213 -13.05 2.78 0.45
C TRP A 213 -14.08 2.78 -0.68
N ALA A 214 -15.36 3.03 -0.39
CA ALA A 214 -16.43 2.98 -1.39
C ALA A 214 -16.38 4.17 -2.37
N VAL A 215 -15.66 5.25 -2.03
CA VAL A 215 -15.40 6.36 -2.97
C VAL A 215 -14.73 5.91 -4.27
N GLU A 216 -14.11 4.73 -4.25
CA GLU A 216 -13.52 4.10 -5.43
C GLU A 216 -14.57 3.60 -6.44
N GLU A 217 -15.87 3.72 -6.17
CA GLU A 217 -16.91 3.58 -7.21
C GLU A 217 -16.72 4.55 -8.37
N HIS A 218 -16.09 5.70 -8.10
CA HIS A 218 -15.72 6.69 -9.11
C HIS A 218 -14.43 6.33 -9.83
N TRP A 219 -13.73 5.27 -9.44
CA TRP A 219 -12.50 4.86 -10.11
C TRP A 219 -12.86 4.28 -11.48
N ALA A 220 -12.45 4.97 -12.56
CA ALA A 220 -12.69 4.55 -13.94
C ALA A 220 -11.43 3.90 -14.54
N PRO A 221 -11.22 2.57 -14.38
CA PRO A 221 -10.07 1.90 -14.97
C PRO A 221 -10.18 1.86 -16.49
N GLY A 222 -9.42 2.73 -17.17
CA GLY A 222 -9.37 2.75 -18.64
C GLY A 222 -10.50 3.52 -19.31
N SER A 223 -11.00 4.59 -18.69
CA SER A 223 -11.75 5.61 -19.44
C SER A 223 -10.89 6.10 -20.59
N ASP A 224 -11.42 6.01 -21.81
CA ASP A 224 -10.72 6.36 -23.05
C ASP A 224 -10.18 7.81 -22.96
N ASP A 225 -8.86 7.97 -23.14
CA ASP A 225 -8.22 9.25 -23.50
C ASP A 225 -8.51 9.57 -24.98
#